data_AF-A0LBX2-F1
#
_entry.id   AF-A0LBX2-F1
#
_cell.length_a   1.000
_cell.length_b   1.000
_cell.length_c   1.000
_cell.angle_alpha   90.00
_cell.angle_beta   90.00
_cell.angle_gamma   90.00
#
_symmetry.space_group_name_H-M   'P 1'
#
loop_
_entity.id
_entity.type
_entity.pdbx_description
1 polymer ?
#
loop_
_entity_poly.entity_id
_entity_poly.type
_entity_poly.pdbx_seq_one_letter_code
_entity_poly.pdbx_strand_id
1 'polypeptide(L)'
;MRATMLAIMILCEALVFLSTAHAAPAERFNRWAVYYADLAPTEAFTPYQLVVLDSSYHPALAPLVERRKTLLGYLSLGEVGSHRDYFAQVKAQGIVLQENQFWPGSYFVDVRSHLWAKRVLEKLIPDILRQGFQGIFIDTLDNPPYLEQQDPKRFKGMTQAAINLVHAIRLHYPDILIMVNRGYAILSDIQTQINMVLGESVYSQYNFIDKNYTLVPQASYTAQVQFLKKLQQGAPHLQIFTLDYWDPQDRAGIASIYTTQRNNGFTPYVATHLLDQLVDEP
;
A
#
# COMPACT_ATOMS: atom_id res chain seq x y z
N MET A 1 -44.68 70.96 0.99
CA MET A 1 -43.57 70.75 0.02
C MET A 1 -42.46 70.04 0.76
N ARG A 2 -42.41 68.69 0.72
CA ARG A 2 -41.58 67.89 -0.21
C ARG A 2 -40.12 68.37 -0.27
N ALA A 3 -39.20 67.62 0.32
CA ALA A 3 -37.99 67.17 -0.35
C ALA A 3 -37.36 66.00 0.42
N THR A 4 -37.34 64.87 -0.25
CA THR A 4 -36.99 63.51 0.14
C THR A 4 -35.47 63.37 0.30
N MET A 5 -35.02 62.70 1.36
CA MET A 5 -33.62 62.36 1.59
C MET A 5 -33.32 61.02 0.88
N LEU A 6 -32.48 61.06 -0.15
CA LEU A 6 -32.11 59.92 -0.97
C LEU A 6 -30.99 59.13 -0.26
N ALA A 7 -31.30 57.92 0.20
CA ALA A 7 -30.31 56.98 0.72
C ALA A 7 -29.58 56.31 -0.44
N ILE A 8 -28.27 56.49 -0.52
CA ILE A 8 -27.38 55.80 -1.47
C ILE A 8 -27.10 54.41 -0.91
N MET A 9 -27.66 53.39 -1.57
CA MET A 9 -27.43 51.98 -1.28
C MET A 9 -26.17 51.54 -2.04
N ILE A 10 -25.04 51.37 -1.34
CA ILE A 10 -23.80 50.82 -1.91
C ILE A 10 -23.95 49.29 -1.93
N LEU A 11 -24.10 48.73 -3.13
CA LEU A 11 -24.12 47.29 -3.37
C LEU A 11 -22.68 46.79 -3.44
N CYS A 12 -22.19 46.11 -2.39
CA CYS A 12 -20.93 45.37 -2.42
C CYS A 12 -21.15 44.04 -3.15
N GLU A 13 -20.75 43.94 -4.41
CA GLU A 13 -20.59 42.65 -5.10
C GLU A 13 -19.31 41.98 -4.62
N ALA A 14 -19.44 40.97 -3.75
CA ALA A 14 -18.36 40.07 -3.42
C ALA A 14 -18.13 39.13 -4.61
N LEU A 15 -17.07 39.36 -5.38
CA LEU A 15 -16.56 38.36 -6.32
C LEU A 15 -16.02 37.16 -5.53
N VAL A 16 -16.84 36.11 -5.41
CA VAL A 16 -16.37 34.79 -5.01
C VAL A 16 -15.60 34.21 -6.20
N PHE A 17 -14.28 34.35 -6.17
CA PHE A 17 -13.42 33.54 -7.03
C PHE A 17 -13.56 32.08 -6.57
N LEU A 18 -14.41 31.31 -7.25
CA LEU A 18 -14.30 29.85 -7.23
C LEU A 18 -12.94 29.51 -7.86
N SER A 19 -11.93 29.35 -7.03
CA SER A 19 -10.72 28.61 -7.41
C SER A 19 -11.15 27.20 -7.74
N THR A 20 -11.36 26.91 -9.02
CA THR A 20 -11.31 25.54 -9.52
C THR A 20 -9.86 25.10 -9.38
N ALA A 21 -9.51 24.62 -8.18
CA ALA A 21 -8.30 23.85 -7.97
C ALA A 21 -8.41 22.64 -8.91
N HIS A 22 -7.84 22.78 -10.11
CA HIS A 22 -7.53 21.65 -10.94
C HIS A 22 -6.53 20.85 -10.12
N ALA A 23 -7.00 19.80 -9.46
CA ALA A 23 -6.14 18.84 -8.81
C ALA A 23 -5.09 18.45 -9.85
N ALA A 24 -3.81 18.72 -9.55
CA ALA A 24 -2.74 18.29 -10.41
C ALA A 24 -2.93 16.79 -10.69
N PRO A 25 -2.73 16.33 -11.93
CA PRO A 25 -2.86 14.91 -12.23
C PRO A 25 -1.98 14.12 -11.25
N ALA A 26 -2.56 13.12 -10.60
CA ALA A 26 -1.84 12.29 -9.63
C ALA A 26 -0.55 11.77 -10.27
N GLU A 27 0.57 11.92 -9.55
CA GLU A 27 1.86 11.43 -10.01
C GLU A 27 1.75 9.95 -10.36
N ARG A 28 2.17 9.58 -11.57
CA ARG A 28 2.16 8.20 -12.07
C ARG A 28 3.59 7.68 -12.12
N PHE A 29 3.81 6.52 -11.53
CA PHE A 29 5.13 5.88 -11.51
C PHE A 29 5.24 4.82 -12.59
N ASN A 30 6.22 4.91 -13.48
CA ASN A 30 6.35 3.91 -14.56
C ASN A 30 7.24 2.72 -14.18
N ARG A 31 8.16 2.93 -13.24
CA ARG A 31 9.08 1.93 -12.74
C ARG A 31 9.09 1.96 -11.22
N TRP A 32 8.91 0.79 -10.62
CA TRP A 32 8.91 0.63 -9.18
C TRP A 32 9.64 -0.65 -8.78
N ALA A 33 10.04 -0.71 -7.51
CA ALA A 33 10.62 -1.91 -6.91
C ALA A 33 10.14 -2.06 -5.46
N VAL A 34 10.20 -3.29 -4.95
CA VAL A 34 10.11 -3.61 -3.53
C VAL A 34 11.38 -4.34 -3.09
N TYR A 35 11.90 -3.98 -1.92
CA TYR A 35 13.15 -4.52 -1.37
C TYR A 35 13.15 -4.53 0.16
N TYR A 36 13.24 -5.71 0.79
CA TYR A 36 13.17 -5.93 2.25
C TYR A 36 14.50 -6.43 2.83
N ALA A 37 15.59 -5.78 2.44
CA ALA A 37 16.91 -5.99 3.00
C ALA A 37 17.69 -4.66 3.04
N ASP A 38 18.94 -4.68 3.50
CA ASP A 38 19.78 -3.49 3.71
C ASP A 38 21.13 -3.57 2.96
N LEU A 39 21.31 -4.58 2.11
CA LEU A 39 22.59 -4.89 1.46
C LEU A 39 22.78 -4.19 0.11
N ALA A 40 21.70 -3.83 -0.59
CA ALA A 40 21.79 -3.24 -1.93
C ALA A 40 22.35 -1.80 -1.86
N PRO A 41 23.34 -1.45 -2.71
CA PRO A 41 23.84 -0.08 -2.78
C PRO A 41 22.75 0.85 -3.33
N THR A 42 22.73 2.11 -2.89
CA THR A 42 21.68 3.07 -3.27
C THR A 42 21.62 3.31 -4.78
N GLU A 43 22.73 3.12 -5.48
CA GLU A 43 22.87 3.22 -6.93
C GLU A 43 22.02 2.20 -7.67
N ALA A 44 21.80 1.01 -7.09
CA ALA A 44 20.98 -0.04 -7.68
C ALA A 44 19.51 0.38 -7.86
N PHE A 45 19.05 1.39 -7.10
CA PHE A 45 17.69 1.91 -7.19
C PHE A 45 17.50 2.99 -8.27
N THR A 46 18.57 3.34 -9.01
CA THR A 46 18.53 4.36 -10.07
C THR A 46 17.40 4.16 -11.10
N PRO A 47 17.09 2.93 -11.57
CA PRO A 47 16.05 2.71 -12.59
C PRO A 47 14.62 2.99 -12.12
N TYR A 48 14.36 2.97 -10.81
CA TYR A 48 13.01 3.01 -10.24
C TYR A 48 12.65 4.44 -9.82
N GLN A 49 11.38 4.82 -9.93
CA GLN A 49 10.86 6.10 -9.45
C GLN A 49 10.24 5.94 -8.06
N LEU A 50 9.51 4.84 -7.87
CA LEU A 50 8.88 4.45 -6.62
C LEU A 50 9.62 3.24 -6.02
N VAL A 51 9.94 3.28 -4.73
CA VAL A 51 10.59 2.16 -4.04
C VAL A 51 9.86 1.88 -2.73
N VAL A 52 9.43 0.64 -2.55
CA VAL A 52 8.91 0.12 -1.29
C VAL A 52 10.06 -0.55 -0.55
N LEU A 53 10.32 -0.11 0.69
CA LEU A 53 11.38 -0.66 1.54
C LEU A 53 10.78 -1.14 2.86
N ASP A 54 11.46 -2.08 3.54
CA ASP A 54 11.10 -2.38 4.92
C ASP A 54 11.30 -1.13 5.78
N SER A 55 10.48 -0.93 6.82
CA SER A 55 10.56 0.25 7.69
C SER A 55 11.64 0.17 8.77
N SER A 56 12.37 -0.94 8.85
CA SER A 56 13.47 -1.19 9.79
C SER A 56 14.75 -1.65 9.10
N TYR A 57 14.63 -2.46 8.04
CA TYR A 57 15.76 -3.05 7.30
C TYR A 57 15.81 -2.50 5.87
N HIS A 58 16.53 -1.39 5.69
CA HIS A 58 16.62 -0.72 4.40
C HIS A 58 17.97 -0.01 4.20
N PRO A 59 18.42 0.21 2.96
CA PRO A 59 19.58 1.05 2.69
C PRO A 59 19.33 2.51 3.12
N ALA A 60 20.39 3.33 3.16
CA ALA A 60 20.27 4.73 3.52
C ALA A 60 19.25 5.48 2.62
N LEU A 61 18.28 6.17 3.23
CA LEU A 61 17.21 6.84 2.49
C LEU A 61 17.63 8.18 1.89
N ALA A 62 18.50 8.94 2.57
CA ALA A 62 18.89 10.28 2.12
C ALA A 62 19.42 10.32 0.67
N PRO A 63 20.33 9.43 0.24
CA PRO A 63 20.78 9.39 -1.16
C PRO A 63 19.68 9.01 -2.16
N LEU A 64 18.62 8.32 -1.73
CA LEU A 64 17.47 8.01 -2.59
C LEU A 64 16.54 9.23 -2.69
N VAL A 65 16.27 9.91 -1.57
CA VAL A 65 15.47 11.14 -1.53
C VAL A 65 16.14 12.26 -2.34
N GLU A 66 17.46 12.45 -2.22
CA GLU A 66 18.23 13.42 -3.01
C GLU A 66 18.13 13.16 -4.52
N ARG A 67 18.04 11.89 -4.91
CA ARG A 67 17.80 11.45 -6.30
C ARG A 67 16.31 11.51 -6.70
N ARG A 68 15.47 12.17 -5.90
CA ARG A 68 14.03 12.38 -6.12
C ARG A 68 13.26 11.07 -6.30
N LYS A 69 13.65 10.02 -5.57
CA LYS A 69 12.85 8.79 -5.48
C LYS A 69 11.68 9.02 -4.53
N THR A 70 10.56 8.39 -4.82
CA THR A 70 9.42 8.28 -3.91
C THR A 70 9.57 7.01 -3.10
N LEU A 71 9.65 7.12 -1.78
CA LEU A 71 9.90 6.00 -0.88
C LEU A 71 8.67 5.70 -0.03
N LEU A 72 8.23 4.43 -0.01
CA LEU A 72 7.18 3.93 0.86
C LEU A 72 7.75 2.96 1.88
N GLY A 73 7.46 3.20 3.16
CA GLY A 73 7.85 2.28 4.24
C GLY A 73 6.82 1.18 4.45
N TYR A 74 7.27 -0.07 4.50
CA TYR A 74 6.42 -1.23 4.80
C TYR A 74 5.78 -1.13 6.18
N LEU A 75 4.48 -1.38 6.25
CA LEU A 75 3.69 -1.42 7.47
C LEU A 75 2.60 -2.50 7.37
N SER A 76 2.77 -3.59 8.12
CA SER A 76 1.71 -4.58 8.33
C SER A 76 0.66 -4.02 9.30
N LEU A 77 -0.62 -4.05 8.91
CA LEU A 77 -1.73 -3.62 9.77
C LEU A 77 -2.54 -4.76 10.37
N GLY A 78 -2.59 -5.92 9.71
CA GLY A 78 -3.30 -7.11 10.15
C GLY A 78 -2.40 -8.11 10.89
N GLU A 79 -1.08 -7.93 10.88
CA GLU A 79 -0.12 -8.77 11.59
C GLU A 79 0.95 -7.94 12.32
N VAL A 80 1.70 -8.62 13.19
CA VAL A 80 2.92 -8.12 13.80
C VAL A 80 3.98 -9.21 13.82
N GLY A 81 5.15 -8.89 13.28
CA GLY A 81 6.32 -9.77 13.31
C GLY A 81 6.98 -9.76 14.69
N SER A 82 7.38 -10.94 15.18
CA SER A 82 8.11 -11.13 16.44
C SER A 82 9.50 -10.47 16.46
N HIS A 83 10.07 -10.19 15.29
CA HIS A 83 11.33 -9.48 15.12
C HIS A 83 11.20 -7.95 15.30
N ARG A 84 9.98 -7.39 15.33
CA ARG A 84 9.78 -5.96 15.53
C ARG A 84 10.07 -5.61 16.99
N ASP A 85 10.79 -4.51 17.21
CA ASP A 85 11.14 -4.00 18.54
C ASP A 85 9.92 -3.76 19.45
N TYR A 86 8.77 -3.41 18.85
CA TYR A 86 7.51 -3.17 19.54
C TYR A 86 6.67 -4.44 19.79
N PHE A 87 7.09 -5.62 19.33
CA PHE A 87 6.30 -6.86 19.45
C PHE A 87 5.97 -7.22 20.91
N ALA A 88 6.97 -7.18 21.80
CA ALA A 88 6.78 -7.52 23.21
C ALA A 88 5.72 -6.63 23.89
N GLN A 89 5.67 -5.35 23.51
CA GLN A 89 4.68 -4.42 24.01
C GLN A 89 3.27 -4.73 23.47
N VAL A 90 3.13 -5.03 22.17
CA VAL A 90 1.84 -5.41 21.56
C VAL A 90 1.32 -6.72 22.18
N LYS A 91 2.21 -7.68 22.43
CA LYS A 91 1.89 -8.94 23.11
C LYS A 91 1.41 -8.71 24.54
N ALA A 92 2.10 -7.87 25.31
CA ALA A 92 1.70 -7.51 26.66
C ALA A 92 0.34 -6.78 26.73
N GLN A 93 -0.04 -6.08 25.65
CA GLN A 93 -1.35 -5.42 25.53
C GLN A 93 -2.50 -6.40 25.21
N GLY A 94 -2.23 -7.68 24.98
CA GLY A 94 -3.24 -8.70 24.70
C GLY A 94 -3.90 -8.57 23.31
N ILE A 95 -3.24 -7.87 22.37
CA ILE A 95 -3.76 -7.61 21.02
C ILE A 95 -3.29 -8.67 20.00
N VAL A 96 -2.20 -9.37 20.33
CA VAL A 96 -1.64 -10.44 19.49
C VAL A 96 -2.54 -11.67 19.55
N LEU A 97 -2.92 -12.18 18.37
CA LEU A 97 -3.73 -13.38 18.17
C LEU A 97 -2.82 -14.57 17.83
N GLN A 98 -3.36 -15.60 17.17
CA GLN A 98 -2.59 -16.76 16.74
C GLN A 98 -1.51 -16.40 15.70
N GLU A 99 -0.48 -17.25 15.62
CA GLU A 99 0.56 -17.16 14.60
C GLU A 99 -0.01 -17.50 13.21
N ASN A 100 0.47 -16.82 12.18
CA ASN A 100 0.18 -17.16 10.80
C ASN A 100 1.00 -18.39 10.41
N GLN A 101 0.33 -19.49 10.08
CA GLN A 101 0.99 -20.77 9.77
C GLN A 101 1.84 -20.71 8.49
N PHE A 102 1.56 -19.77 7.58
CA PHE A 102 2.33 -19.57 6.35
C PHE A 102 3.55 -18.67 6.55
N TRP A 103 3.59 -17.90 7.65
CA TRP A 103 4.64 -16.92 7.95
C TRP A 103 5.11 -17.06 9.40
N PRO A 104 6.00 -18.04 9.68
CA PRO A 104 6.53 -18.25 11.02
C PRO A 104 7.13 -16.96 11.61
N GLY A 105 6.79 -16.68 12.86
CA GLY A 105 7.16 -15.47 13.55
C GLY A 105 6.27 -14.25 13.24
N SER A 106 5.26 -14.37 12.37
CA SER A 106 4.23 -13.35 12.16
C SER A 106 2.92 -13.73 12.83
N TYR A 107 2.33 -12.79 13.57
CA TYR A 107 1.13 -13.04 14.37
C TYR A 107 0.01 -12.10 13.96
N PHE A 108 -1.22 -12.63 13.82
CA PHE A 108 -2.37 -11.78 13.55
C PHE A 108 -2.58 -10.78 14.71
N VAL A 109 -3.12 -9.61 14.37
CA VAL A 109 -3.42 -8.55 15.34
C VAL A 109 -4.92 -8.28 15.36
N ASP A 110 -5.51 -8.14 16.55
CA ASP A 110 -6.89 -7.67 16.68
C ASP A 110 -6.99 -6.16 16.35
N VAL A 111 -7.31 -5.86 15.08
CA VAL A 111 -7.39 -4.49 14.57
C VAL A 111 -8.56 -3.68 15.15
N ARG A 112 -9.47 -4.31 15.91
CA ARG A 112 -10.54 -3.61 16.66
C ARG A 112 -9.98 -2.88 17.88
N SER A 113 -8.77 -3.22 18.31
CA SER A 113 -8.14 -2.61 19.48
C SER A 113 -7.78 -1.14 19.24
N HIS A 114 -8.32 -0.25 20.06
CA HIS A 114 -7.94 1.16 20.05
C HIS A 114 -6.44 1.37 20.36
N LEU A 115 -5.81 0.46 21.11
CA LEU A 115 -4.37 0.50 21.38
C LEU A 115 -3.55 0.22 20.12
N TRP A 116 -4.04 -0.65 19.22
CA TRP A 116 -3.41 -0.88 17.93
C TRP A 116 -3.55 0.32 17.02
N ALA A 117 -4.77 0.84 16.86
CA ALA A 117 -5.02 2.05 16.07
C ALA A 117 -4.16 3.23 16.56
N LYS A 118 -4.11 3.44 17.88
CA LYS A 118 -3.26 4.46 18.51
C LYS A 118 -1.78 4.24 18.18
N ARG A 119 -1.28 3.01 18.26
CA ARG A 119 0.12 2.70 17.93
C ARG A 119 0.42 2.98 16.46
N VAL A 120 -0.45 2.56 15.56
CA VAL A 120 -0.29 2.81 14.12
C VAL A 120 -0.24 4.31 13.84
N LEU A 121 -1.23 5.04 14.35
CA LEU A 121 -1.41 6.46 14.09
C LEU A 121 -0.38 7.34 14.80
N GLU A 122 -0.04 7.08 16.06
CA GLU A 122 0.78 8.01 16.86
C GLU A 122 2.25 7.59 16.96
N LYS A 123 2.60 6.37 16.54
CA LYS A 123 3.96 5.86 16.63
C LYS A 123 4.47 5.32 15.29
N LEU A 124 3.87 4.27 14.73
CA LEU A 124 4.47 3.56 13.59
C LEU A 124 4.56 4.45 12.34
N ILE A 125 3.47 5.12 11.96
CA ILE A 125 3.49 6.01 10.79
C ILE A 125 4.42 7.22 11.02
N PRO A 126 4.37 7.95 12.15
CA PRO A 126 5.35 9.00 12.44
C PRO A 126 6.80 8.51 12.42
N ASP A 127 7.08 7.34 12.98
CA ASP A 127 8.43 6.77 13.02
C ASP A 127 8.92 6.45 11.60
N ILE A 128 8.05 5.97 10.71
CA ILE A 128 8.36 5.77 9.29
C ILE A 128 8.63 7.12 8.60
N LEU A 129 7.71 8.08 8.70
CA LEU A 129 7.83 9.36 7.99
C LEU A 129 9.06 10.16 8.43
N ARG A 130 9.42 10.13 9.72
CA ARG A 130 10.61 10.82 10.26
C ARG A 130 11.93 10.28 9.71
N GLN A 131 11.96 9.05 9.19
CA GLN A 131 13.16 8.49 8.56
C GLN A 131 13.41 9.10 7.16
N GLY A 132 12.40 9.72 6.55
CA GLY A 132 12.47 10.30 5.20
C GLY A 132 11.66 9.57 4.15
N PHE A 133 10.76 8.66 4.54
CA PHE A 133 9.75 8.09 3.65
C PHE A 133 8.67 9.13 3.30
N GLN A 134 8.19 9.13 2.06
CA GLN A 134 7.09 10.00 1.58
C GLN A 134 5.71 9.37 1.75
N GLY A 135 5.66 8.10 2.16
CA GLY A 135 4.42 7.37 2.34
C GLY A 135 4.60 6.01 2.96
N ILE A 136 3.52 5.24 2.96
CA ILE A 136 3.46 3.89 3.53
C ILE A 136 2.95 2.89 2.52
N PHE A 137 3.49 1.68 2.62
CA PHE A 137 2.99 0.48 1.97
C PHE A 137 2.31 -0.38 3.03
N ILE A 138 1.00 -0.48 2.95
CA ILE A 138 0.16 -1.21 3.89
C ILE A 138 0.00 -2.66 3.43
N ASP A 139 0.34 -3.59 4.31
CA ASP A 139 0.23 -5.03 4.06
C ASP A 139 -0.76 -5.70 5.02
N THR A 140 -1.15 -6.94 4.69
CA THR A 140 -1.96 -7.87 5.51
C THR A 140 -3.40 -7.43 5.83
N LEU A 141 -3.95 -6.49 5.04
CA LEU A 141 -5.35 -6.06 5.18
C LEU A 141 -6.38 -7.09 4.73
N ASP A 142 -5.97 -8.21 4.12
CA ASP A 142 -6.84 -9.37 3.88
C ASP A 142 -7.15 -10.14 5.17
N ASN A 143 -6.35 -9.97 6.23
CA ASN A 143 -6.47 -10.77 7.45
C ASN A 143 -7.74 -10.48 8.25
N PRO A 144 -8.14 -9.21 8.49
CA PRO A 144 -9.36 -8.93 9.23
C PRO A 144 -10.62 -9.56 8.61
N PRO A 145 -10.91 -9.43 7.30
CA PRO A 145 -12.04 -10.12 6.68
C PRO A 145 -11.88 -11.63 6.64
N TYR A 146 -10.66 -12.15 6.42
CA TYR A 146 -10.40 -13.59 6.50
C TYR A 146 -10.75 -14.16 7.88
N LEU A 147 -10.25 -13.56 8.96
CA LEU A 147 -10.52 -14.01 10.33
C LEU A 147 -12.02 -13.91 10.67
N GLU A 148 -12.67 -12.82 10.30
CA GLU A 148 -14.11 -12.65 10.48
C GLU A 148 -14.92 -13.71 9.71
N GLN A 149 -14.48 -14.11 8.52
CA GLN A 149 -15.10 -15.21 7.79
C GLN A 149 -14.88 -16.58 8.47
N GLN A 150 -13.69 -16.83 9.03
CA GLN A 150 -13.36 -18.09 9.69
C GLN A 150 -14.14 -18.30 11.00
N ASP A 151 -14.29 -17.24 11.81
CA ASP A 151 -15.11 -17.26 13.03
C ASP A 151 -15.87 -15.94 13.20
N PRO A 152 -17.08 -15.82 12.61
CA PRO A 152 -17.88 -14.60 12.63
C PRO A 152 -18.32 -14.17 14.02
N LYS A 153 -18.31 -15.07 15.02
CA LYS A 153 -18.68 -14.72 16.39
C LYS A 153 -17.49 -14.11 17.12
N ARG A 154 -16.31 -14.74 17.03
CA ARG A 154 -15.10 -14.29 17.72
C ARG A 154 -14.53 -13.01 17.11
N PHE A 155 -14.50 -12.94 15.79
CA PHE A 155 -13.84 -11.87 15.04
C PHE A 155 -14.82 -10.84 14.46
N LYS A 156 -16.07 -10.82 14.94
CA LYS A 156 -17.07 -9.83 14.55
C LYS A 156 -16.49 -8.41 14.62
N GLY A 157 -16.64 -7.65 13.53
CA GLY A 157 -16.21 -6.27 13.41
C GLY A 157 -14.75 -6.06 13.02
N MET A 158 -13.97 -7.11 12.78
CA MET A 158 -12.57 -7.00 12.32
C MET A 158 -12.49 -6.29 10.97
N THR A 159 -13.36 -6.64 10.00
CA THR A 159 -13.40 -6.00 8.68
C THR A 159 -13.68 -4.51 8.78
N GLN A 160 -14.73 -4.14 9.53
CA GLN A 160 -15.10 -2.74 9.71
C GLN A 160 -14.00 -1.95 10.46
N ALA A 161 -13.34 -2.57 11.44
CA ALA A 161 -12.23 -1.93 12.15
C ALA A 161 -11.03 -1.67 11.23
N ALA A 162 -10.73 -2.57 10.29
CA ALA A 162 -9.70 -2.37 9.28
C ALA A 162 -10.02 -1.17 8.36
N ILE A 163 -11.26 -1.08 7.88
CA ILE A 163 -11.75 0.05 7.08
C ILE A 163 -11.58 1.36 7.87
N ASN A 164 -12.06 1.39 9.11
CA ASN A 164 -11.99 2.56 9.98
C ASN A 164 -10.54 2.98 10.25
N LEU A 165 -9.62 2.02 10.39
CA LEU A 165 -8.20 2.30 10.58
C LEU A 165 -7.60 2.99 9.35
N VAL A 166 -7.89 2.53 8.13
CA VAL A 166 -7.42 3.18 6.90
C VAL A 166 -8.00 4.59 6.77
N HIS A 167 -9.28 4.78 7.11
CA HIS A 167 -9.91 6.10 7.14
C HIS A 167 -9.24 7.03 8.14
N ALA A 168 -8.94 6.54 9.35
CA ALA A 168 -8.22 7.30 10.35
C ALA A 168 -6.79 7.65 9.89
N ILE A 169 -6.09 6.72 9.23
CA ILE A 169 -4.75 6.99 8.68
C ILE A 169 -4.81 8.16 7.70
N ARG A 170 -5.74 8.14 6.72
CA ARG A 170 -5.86 9.24 5.76
C ARG A 170 -6.24 10.56 6.44
N LEU A 171 -7.11 10.51 7.45
CA LEU A 171 -7.50 11.72 8.20
C LEU A 171 -6.31 12.35 8.93
N HIS A 172 -5.46 11.54 9.56
CA HIS A 172 -4.28 12.01 10.30
C HIS A 172 -3.11 12.38 9.38
N TYR A 173 -3.00 11.75 8.21
CA TYR A 173 -1.92 11.91 7.25
C TYR A 173 -2.47 12.21 5.85
N PRO A 174 -3.08 13.39 5.63
CA PRO A 174 -3.78 13.69 4.39
C PRO A 174 -2.87 13.69 3.16
N ASP A 175 -1.60 14.07 3.32
CA ASP A 175 -0.69 14.35 2.21
C ASP A 175 0.24 13.18 1.85
N ILE A 176 0.30 12.13 2.67
CA ILE A 176 1.22 11.01 2.40
C ILE A 176 0.69 10.10 1.30
N LEU A 177 1.60 9.43 0.60
CA LEU A 177 1.23 8.36 -0.33
C LEU A 177 0.88 7.09 0.44
N ILE A 178 -0.19 6.43 0.04
CA ILE A 178 -0.62 5.15 0.61
C ILE A 178 -0.81 4.14 -0.52
N MET A 179 0.01 3.08 -0.48
CA MET A 179 -0.19 1.87 -1.28
C MET A 179 -0.75 0.77 -0.38
N VAL A 180 -1.75 0.03 -0.87
CA VAL A 180 -2.29 -1.16 -0.17
C VAL A 180 -1.95 -2.41 -0.97
N ASN A 181 -1.35 -3.40 -0.32
CA ASN A 181 -1.23 -4.74 -0.84
C ASN A 181 -2.55 -5.49 -0.72
N ARG A 182 -3.12 -5.91 -1.85
CA ARG A 182 -4.39 -6.65 -1.93
C ARG A 182 -5.51 -5.94 -1.15
N GLY A 183 -6.00 -6.52 -0.06
CA GLY A 183 -7.11 -5.98 0.74
C GLY A 183 -8.44 -6.01 0.01
N TYR A 184 -8.62 -6.95 -0.94
CA TYR A 184 -9.67 -6.88 -1.96
C TYR A 184 -11.08 -6.80 -1.40
N ALA A 185 -11.31 -7.43 -0.25
CA ALA A 185 -12.61 -7.42 0.42
C ALA A 185 -13.04 -6.05 0.96
N ILE A 186 -12.11 -5.10 1.12
CA ILE A 186 -12.38 -3.77 1.69
C ILE A 186 -12.04 -2.61 0.75
N LEU A 187 -11.48 -2.87 -0.44
CA LEU A 187 -11.02 -1.82 -1.36
C LEU A 187 -12.14 -0.87 -1.80
N SER A 188 -13.36 -1.36 -2.00
CA SER A 188 -14.52 -0.51 -2.31
C SER A 188 -14.77 0.58 -1.26
N ASP A 189 -14.46 0.27 0.00
CA ASP A 189 -14.73 1.12 1.15
C ASP A 189 -13.56 2.06 1.47
N ILE A 190 -12.35 1.76 0.96
CA ILE A 190 -11.13 2.55 1.24
C ILE A 190 -10.50 3.21 0.00
N GLN A 191 -11.03 2.97 -1.21
CA GLN A 191 -10.42 3.45 -2.46
C GLN A 191 -10.25 4.97 -2.52
N THR A 192 -11.03 5.75 -1.77
CA THR A 192 -10.90 7.22 -1.71
C THR A 192 -9.85 7.70 -0.69
N GLN A 193 -9.31 6.78 0.11
CA GLN A 193 -8.30 7.05 1.13
C GLN A 193 -6.89 6.61 0.72
N ILE A 194 -6.73 5.97 -0.43
CA ILE A 194 -5.45 5.42 -0.89
C ILE A 194 -5.08 5.96 -2.27
N ASN A 195 -3.81 5.86 -2.62
CA ASN A 195 -3.28 6.33 -3.91
C ASN A 195 -3.01 5.16 -4.86
N MET A 196 -2.64 4.01 -4.30
CA MET A 196 -2.10 2.89 -5.06
C MET A 196 -2.60 1.55 -4.50
N VAL A 197 -2.74 0.57 -5.38
CA VAL A 197 -3.06 -0.81 -5.02
C VAL A 197 -2.04 -1.74 -5.67
N LEU A 198 -1.50 -2.66 -4.88
CA LEU A 198 -0.66 -3.75 -5.37
C LEU A 198 -1.51 -5.03 -5.47
N GLY A 199 -1.51 -5.65 -6.65
CA GLY A 199 -1.83 -7.06 -6.79
C GLY A 199 -0.59 -7.91 -6.58
N GLU A 200 -0.66 -8.89 -5.69
CA GLU A 200 0.42 -9.84 -5.42
C GLU A 200 -0.18 -11.24 -5.28
N SER A 201 0.52 -12.34 -5.54
CA SER A 201 1.21 -12.44 -6.83
C SER A 201 0.14 -12.67 -7.90
N VAL A 202 0.33 -12.11 -9.10
CA VAL A 202 -0.78 -12.01 -10.06
C VAL A 202 -0.67 -13.08 -11.14
N TYR A 203 0.44 -13.11 -11.86
CA TYR A 203 0.69 -14.00 -12.99
C TYR A 203 1.68 -15.11 -12.66
N SER A 204 2.72 -14.85 -11.86
CA SER A 204 3.69 -15.86 -11.43
C SER A 204 3.99 -15.78 -9.94
N GLN A 205 4.21 -16.94 -9.32
CA GLN A 205 4.31 -17.12 -7.89
C GLN A 205 5.48 -18.01 -7.50
N TYR A 206 5.84 -17.99 -6.22
CA TYR A 206 6.73 -18.98 -5.63
C TYR A 206 5.91 -20.02 -4.88
N ASN A 207 6.10 -21.29 -5.23
CA ASN A 207 5.50 -22.41 -4.53
C ASN A 207 6.40 -22.79 -3.34
N PHE A 208 5.95 -22.49 -2.12
CA PHE A 208 6.70 -22.78 -0.89
C PHE A 208 6.80 -24.29 -0.55
N ILE A 209 5.95 -25.13 -1.14
CA ILE A 209 5.99 -26.59 -0.95
C ILE A 209 7.08 -27.18 -1.85
N ASP A 210 6.99 -26.91 -3.16
CA ASP A 210 7.91 -27.48 -4.15
C ASP A 210 9.19 -26.65 -4.36
N LYS A 211 9.26 -25.47 -3.70
CA LYS A 211 10.38 -24.52 -3.74
C LYS A 211 10.77 -24.08 -5.16
N ASN A 212 9.77 -23.87 -6.01
CA ASN A 212 9.96 -23.47 -7.40
C ASN A 212 9.05 -22.30 -7.80
N TYR A 213 9.40 -21.64 -8.92
CA TYR A 213 8.54 -20.63 -9.53
C TYR A 213 7.53 -21.28 -10.45
N THR A 214 6.27 -20.87 -10.35
CA THR A 214 5.17 -21.38 -11.18
C THR A 214 4.26 -20.26 -11.63
N LEU A 215 3.48 -20.51 -12.68
CA LEU A 215 2.39 -19.60 -13.04
C LEU A 215 1.23 -19.76 -12.05
N VAL A 216 0.57 -18.65 -11.74
CA VAL A 216 -0.69 -18.65 -10.98
C VAL A 216 -1.74 -19.43 -11.80
N PRO A 217 -2.57 -20.29 -11.19
CA PRO A 217 -3.63 -21.00 -11.90
C PRO A 217 -4.51 -20.05 -12.73
N GLN A 218 -4.78 -20.41 -13.98
CA GLN A 218 -5.42 -19.52 -14.97
C GLN A 218 -6.73 -18.91 -14.48
N ALA A 219 -7.54 -19.67 -13.74
CA ALA A 219 -8.80 -19.17 -13.17
C ALA A 219 -8.57 -18.06 -12.14
N SER A 220 -7.60 -18.25 -11.24
CA SER A 220 -7.23 -17.26 -10.21
C SER A 220 -6.65 -16.00 -10.85
N TYR A 221 -5.71 -16.15 -11.80
CA TYR A 221 -5.16 -15.02 -12.56
C TYR A 221 -6.27 -14.24 -13.29
N THR A 222 -7.17 -14.93 -13.99
CA THR A 222 -8.27 -14.29 -14.72
C THR A 222 -9.19 -13.50 -13.78
N ALA A 223 -9.56 -14.09 -12.64
CA ALA A 223 -10.41 -13.43 -11.65
C ALA A 223 -9.74 -12.18 -11.06
N GLN A 224 -8.46 -12.27 -10.69
CA GLN A 224 -7.71 -11.15 -10.12
C GLN A 224 -7.51 -10.02 -11.13
N VAL A 225 -7.14 -10.32 -12.38
CA VAL A 225 -7.01 -9.32 -13.45
C VAL A 225 -8.34 -8.62 -13.70
N GLN A 226 -9.45 -9.36 -13.76
CA GLN A 226 -10.78 -8.78 -13.94
C GLN A 226 -11.14 -7.85 -12.78
N PHE A 227 -10.84 -8.23 -11.54
CA PHE A 227 -11.06 -7.40 -10.37
C PHE A 227 -10.24 -6.11 -10.44
N LEU A 228 -8.93 -6.21 -10.69
CA LEU A 228 -8.02 -5.06 -10.77
C LEU A 228 -8.39 -4.10 -11.91
N LYS A 229 -8.81 -4.61 -13.08
CA LYS A 229 -9.30 -3.78 -14.19
C LYS A 229 -10.58 -3.03 -13.82
N LYS A 230 -11.54 -3.70 -13.15
CA LYS A 230 -12.77 -3.05 -12.67
C LYS A 230 -12.47 -1.96 -11.64
N LEU A 231 -11.54 -2.22 -10.73
CA LEU A 231 -11.09 -1.22 -9.76
C LEU A 231 -10.47 -0.01 -10.46
N GLN A 232 -9.56 -0.22 -11.42
CA GLN A 232 -8.94 0.86 -12.18
C GLN A 232 -9.97 1.70 -12.96
N GLN A 233 -11.00 1.05 -13.51
CA GLN A 233 -12.09 1.74 -14.22
C GLN A 233 -12.97 2.56 -13.27
N GLY A 234 -13.30 2.03 -12.09
CA GLY A 234 -14.17 2.69 -11.11
C GLY A 234 -13.45 3.76 -10.26
N ALA A 235 -12.13 3.66 -10.14
CA ALA A 235 -11.29 4.52 -9.34
C ALA A 235 -10.05 4.95 -10.15
N PRO A 236 -10.21 5.78 -11.19
CA PRO A 236 -9.13 6.14 -12.11
C PRO A 236 -8.00 6.91 -11.43
N HIS A 237 -8.21 7.48 -10.24
CA HIS A 237 -7.14 8.09 -9.44
C HIS A 237 -6.16 7.07 -8.86
N LEU A 238 -6.56 5.80 -8.72
CA LEU A 238 -5.68 4.73 -8.26
C LEU A 238 -4.71 4.32 -9.36
N GLN A 239 -3.45 4.09 -8.96
CA GLN A 239 -2.50 3.35 -9.79
C GLN A 239 -2.43 1.90 -9.35
N ILE A 240 -2.55 0.99 -10.31
CA ILE A 240 -2.48 -0.45 -10.08
C ILE A 240 -1.07 -0.95 -10.39
N PHE A 241 -0.44 -1.52 -9.38
CA PHE A 241 0.85 -2.19 -9.45
C PHE A 241 0.63 -3.71 -9.38
N THR A 242 1.56 -4.47 -9.94
CA THR A 242 1.59 -5.93 -9.77
C THR A 242 2.98 -6.41 -9.36
N LEU A 243 3.03 -7.29 -8.37
CA LEU A 243 4.24 -7.97 -7.93
C LEU A 243 4.11 -9.44 -8.33
N ASP A 244 5.13 -9.96 -8.99
CA ASP A 244 5.21 -11.34 -9.45
C ASP A 244 6.56 -11.92 -9.05
N TYR A 245 6.62 -13.24 -8.83
CA TYR A 245 7.84 -13.92 -8.41
C TYR A 245 8.36 -14.82 -9.51
N TRP A 246 9.64 -14.69 -9.88
CA TRP A 246 10.27 -15.49 -10.94
C TRP A 246 11.78 -15.71 -10.73
N ASP A 247 12.35 -16.62 -11.52
CA ASP A 247 13.80 -16.85 -11.55
C ASP A 247 14.52 -15.66 -12.21
N PRO A 248 15.44 -14.96 -11.51
CA PRO A 248 16.22 -13.85 -12.07
C PRO A 248 17.07 -14.24 -13.30
N GLN A 249 17.40 -15.51 -13.47
CA GLN A 249 18.19 -15.98 -14.62
C GLN A 249 17.34 -16.13 -15.89
N ASP A 250 16.03 -16.32 -15.77
CA ASP A 250 15.12 -16.44 -16.90
C ASP A 250 14.62 -15.06 -17.36
N ARG A 251 15.51 -14.30 -18.00
CA ARG A 251 15.21 -12.97 -18.54
C ARG A 251 14.07 -12.99 -19.56
N ALA A 252 13.90 -14.07 -20.32
CA ALA A 252 12.82 -14.20 -21.28
C ALA A 252 11.46 -14.36 -20.57
N GLY A 253 11.40 -15.17 -19.51
CA GLY A 253 10.23 -15.28 -18.64
C GLY A 253 9.86 -13.96 -17.99
N ILE A 254 10.85 -13.24 -17.42
CA ILE A 254 10.63 -11.90 -16.85
C ILE A 254 10.04 -10.95 -17.89
N ALA A 255 10.62 -10.88 -19.10
CA ALA A 255 10.10 -10.04 -20.18
C ALA A 255 8.63 -10.39 -20.55
N SER A 256 8.30 -11.67 -20.53
CA SER A 256 6.93 -12.17 -20.79
C SER A 256 5.95 -11.70 -19.72
N ILE A 257 6.33 -11.79 -18.43
CA ILE A 257 5.51 -11.33 -17.30
C ILE A 257 5.26 -9.82 -17.42
N TYR A 258 6.31 -9.02 -17.64
CA TYR A 258 6.19 -7.57 -17.85
C TYR A 258 5.24 -7.22 -19.00
N THR A 259 5.39 -7.91 -20.14
CA THR A 259 4.53 -7.71 -21.32
C THR A 259 3.07 -8.04 -21.01
N THR A 260 2.83 -9.19 -20.38
CA THR A 260 1.48 -9.64 -19.99
C THR A 260 0.79 -8.64 -19.07
N GLN A 261 1.48 -8.16 -18.03
CA GLN A 261 0.89 -7.23 -17.08
C GLN A 261 0.68 -5.83 -17.65
N ARG A 262 1.60 -5.33 -18.49
CA ARG A 262 1.42 -4.05 -19.18
C ARG A 262 0.27 -4.07 -20.18
N ASN A 263 0.06 -5.19 -20.87
CA ASN A 263 -1.12 -5.38 -21.74
C ASN A 263 -2.45 -5.32 -20.97
N ASN A 264 -2.42 -5.54 -19.65
CA ASN A 264 -3.58 -5.33 -18.78
C ASN A 264 -3.75 -3.89 -18.28
N GLY A 265 -2.81 -2.99 -18.56
CA GLY A 265 -2.79 -1.61 -18.06
C GLY A 265 -2.21 -1.47 -16.65
N PHE A 266 -1.45 -2.47 -16.18
CA PHE A 266 -0.82 -2.46 -14.85
C PHE A 266 0.65 -2.03 -14.89
N THR A 267 1.19 -1.71 -13.70
CA THR A 267 2.60 -1.35 -13.51
C THR A 267 3.36 -2.50 -12.82
N PRO A 268 4.00 -3.41 -13.56
CA PRO A 268 4.62 -4.61 -12.99
C PRO A 268 6.00 -4.38 -12.37
N TYR A 269 6.31 -5.20 -11.36
CA TYR A 269 7.65 -5.53 -10.90
C TYR A 269 7.73 -7.04 -10.70
N VAL A 270 8.81 -7.65 -11.19
CA VAL A 270 9.09 -9.08 -10.98
C VAL A 270 10.25 -9.18 -10.00
N ALA A 271 10.13 -10.00 -8.97
CA ALA A 271 11.11 -10.14 -7.90
C ALA A 271 11.40 -11.61 -7.58
N THR A 272 12.27 -11.83 -6.60
CA THR A 272 12.33 -13.12 -5.90
C THR A 272 11.47 -13.08 -4.65
N HIS A 273 11.02 -14.23 -4.17
CA HIS A 273 10.07 -14.33 -3.04
C HIS A 273 10.62 -13.81 -1.71
N LEU A 274 11.94 -13.68 -1.56
CA LEU A 274 12.57 -13.11 -0.36
C LEU A 274 12.63 -11.59 -0.38
N LEU A 275 12.45 -10.97 -1.56
CA LEU A 275 12.53 -9.52 -1.75
C LEU A 275 13.87 -8.91 -1.29
N ASP A 276 14.93 -9.71 -1.23
CA ASP A 276 16.26 -9.34 -0.73
C ASP A 276 17.27 -9.03 -1.85
N GLN A 277 16.80 -9.02 -3.10
CA GLN A 277 17.55 -8.64 -4.29
C GLN A 277 16.67 -7.86 -5.27
N LEU A 278 17.27 -6.88 -5.95
CA LEU A 278 16.64 -6.19 -7.07
C LEU A 278 16.78 -7.05 -8.33
N VAL A 279 15.67 -7.21 -9.05
CA VAL A 279 15.65 -7.93 -10.33
C VAL A 279 15.42 -6.90 -11.43
N ASP A 280 16.36 -6.87 -12.37
CA ASP A 280 16.31 -5.94 -13.49
C ASP A 280 15.19 -6.32 -14.46
N GLU A 281 14.43 -5.30 -14.87
CA GLU A 281 13.54 -5.41 -16.02
C GLU A 281 14.38 -5.55 -17.30
N PRO A 282 14.23 -6.64 -18.08
CA PRO A 282 15.04 -6.91 -19.25
C PRO A 282 14.72 -6.08 -20.50
#